data_AF-A0A2V8A626-F1
#
_entry.id   AF-A0A2V8A626-F1
#
_cell.length_a   1.000
_cell.length_b   1.000
_cell.length_c   1.000
_cell.angle_alpha   90.00
_cell.angle_beta   90.00
_cell.angle_gamma   90.00
#
_symmetry.space_group_name_H-M   'P 1'
#
loop_
_entity.id
_entity.type
_entity.pdbx_description
1 polymer ?
#
loop_
_entity_poly.entity_id
_entity_poly.type
_entity_poly.pdbx_seq_one_letter_code
_entity_poly.pdbx_strand_id
1 'polypeptide(L)'
;MPAIVSPSGGSKIAVDKQPVTLVVASAETNFVRPLTYVFEVATDANFTNKVFARDSVAPGDGGRTSLRLPDPLAPERSYFWRARAEDGANTGSFTSAIGFDVFTPIVIEVPGLVAPAS
;
A
#
# COMPACT_ATOMS: atom_id res chain seq x y z
N MET A 1 -9.62 9.02 12.24
CA MET A 1 -9.15 8.27 11.06
C MET A 1 -7.73 7.78 11.33
N PRO A 2 -7.26 6.68 10.72
CA PRO A 2 -5.87 6.25 10.84
C PRO A 2 -4.89 7.26 10.20
N ALA A 3 -3.60 7.14 10.50
CA ALA A 3 -2.55 7.91 9.84
C ALA A 3 -1.79 7.05 8.81
N ILE A 4 -1.53 7.60 7.63
CA ILE A 4 -0.76 6.92 6.57
C ILE A 4 0.69 6.78 7.02
N VAL A 5 1.25 5.58 6.89
CA VAL A 5 2.68 5.31 7.16
C VAL A 5 3.41 4.99 5.87
N SER A 6 2.91 4.05 5.05
CA SER A 6 3.57 3.64 3.81
C SER A 6 2.61 2.96 2.84
N PRO A 7 2.74 3.14 1.51
CA PRO A 7 3.60 4.13 0.85
C PRO A 7 3.17 5.57 1.15
N SER A 8 4.13 6.48 1.36
CA SER A 8 3.85 7.91 1.51
C SER A 8 3.66 8.58 0.14
N GLY A 9 3.09 9.79 0.12
CA GLY A 9 2.79 10.51 -1.12
C GLY A 9 4.02 10.73 -2.00
N GLY A 10 3.92 10.33 -3.26
CA GLY A 10 5.00 10.43 -4.25
C GLY A 10 6.04 9.32 -4.16
N SER A 11 5.81 8.28 -3.35
CA SER A 11 6.69 7.10 -3.30
C SER A 11 6.81 6.45 -4.66
N LYS A 12 8.02 5.99 -5.02
CA LYS A 12 8.27 5.20 -6.22
C LYS A 12 8.66 3.78 -5.83
N ILE A 13 7.89 2.81 -6.27
CA ILE A 13 8.06 1.40 -5.94
C ILE A 13 8.50 0.65 -7.20
N ALA A 14 9.68 0.06 -7.15
CA ALA A 14 10.18 -0.74 -8.26
C ALA A 14 9.42 -2.07 -8.36
N VAL A 15 9.24 -2.60 -9.57
CA VAL A 15 8.56 -3.90 -9.79
C VAL A 15 9.19 -5.08 -9.05
N ASP A 16 10.50 -5.04 -8.78
CA ASP A 16 11.21 -6.06 -8.00
C ASP A 16 10.97 -5.94 -6.48
N LYS A 17 10.33 -4.86 -6.02
CA LYS A 17 9.94 -4.63 -4.61
C LYS A 17 8.48 -4.94 -4.32
N GLN A 18 7.83 -5.63 -5.23
CA GLN A 18 6.41 -5.98 -5.15
C GLN A 18 6.16 -7.37 -4.55
N PRO A 19 4.89 -7.66 -4.17
CA PRO A 19 3.73 -6.76 -4.08
C PRO A 19 3.86 -5.71 -2.97
N VAL A 20 3.16 -4.59 -3.19
CA VAL A 20 3.16 -3.43 -2.29
C VAL A 20 2.57 -3.81 -0.93
N THR A 21 3.16 -3.30 0.15
CA THR A 21 2.58 -3.38 1.49
C THR A 21 2.10 -2.01 1.92
N LEU A 22 0.79 -1.90 2.16
CA LEU A 22 0.13 -0.72 2.70
C LEU A 22 0.22 -0.76 4.23
N VAL A 23 0.55 0.35 4.86
CA VAL A 23 0.74 0.45 6.31
C VAL A 23 0.10 1.74 6.79
N VAL A 24 -0.76 1.61 7.79
CA VAL A 24 -1.30 2.72 8.55
C VAL A 24 -0.95 2.58 10.03
N ALA A 25 -0.73 3.71 10.70
CA ALA A 25 -0.77 3.74 12.14
C ALA A 25 -2.23 3.67 12.57
N SER A 26 -2.50 2.80 13.55
CA SER A 26 -3.83 2.64 14.11
C SER A 26 -4.34 3.99 14.63
N ALA A 27 -5.63 4.24 14.47
CA ALA A 27 -6.23 5.40 15.13
C ALA A 27 -6.16 5.17 16.64
N GLU A 28 -5.70 6.15 17.42
CA GLU A 28 -5.79 6.05 18.88
C GLU A 28 -7.27 5.94 19.26
N THR A 29 -7.65 4.79 19.82
CA THR A 29 -8.97 4.61 20.40
C THR A 29 -8.86 4.07 21.80
N ASN A 30 -9.56 4.74 22.71
CA ASN A 30 -9.83 4.35 24.08
C ASN A 30 -10.97 3.32 24.17
N PHE A 31 -11.26 2.59 23.09
CA PHE A 31 -12.39 1.68 23.00
C PHE A 31 -12.00 0.23 23.31
N VAL A 32 -12.93 -0.48 23.96
CA VAL A 32 -12.79 -1.88 24.39
C VAL A 32 -12.86 -2.87 23.20
N ARG A 33 -13.36 -2.43 22.02
CA ARG A 33 -13.43 -3.26 20.81
C ARG A 33 -12.28 -2.95 19.85
N PRO A 34 -11.64 -3.98 19.26
CA PRO A 34 -10.64 -3.76 18.24
C PRO A 34 -11.28 -3.14 16.99
N LEU A 35 -10.71 -2.03 16.51
CA LEU A 35 -11.05 -1.45 15.21
C LEU A 35 -10.60 -2.40 14.10
N THR A 36 -11.44 -2.59 13.09
CA THR A 36 -11.02 -3.16 11.80
C THR A 36 -10.72 -2.03 10.81
N TYR A 37 -9.99 -2.37 9.75
CA TYR A 37 -9.56 -1.41 8.74
C TYR A 37 -10.04 -1.83 7.36
N VAL A 38 -10.40 -0.83 6.56
CA VAL A 38 -10.66 -0.97 5.13
C VAL A 38 -9.54 -0.28 4.37
N PHE A 39 -8.97 -0.97 3.38
CA PHE A 39 -7.98 -0.45 2.46
C PHE A 39 -8.52 -0.50 1.03
N GLU A 40 -8.30 0.57 0.28
CA GLU A 40 -8.63 0.63 -1.14
C GLU A 40 -7.42 1.12 -1.94
N VAL A 41 -7.24 0.57 -3.13
CA VAL A 41 -6.26 1.01 -4.13
C VAL A 41 -6.99 1.23 -5.45
N ALA A 42 -6.72 2.35 -6.11
CA ALA A 42 -7.33 2.77 -7.35
C ALA A 42 -6.30 3.34 -8.33
N THR A 43 -6.67 3.44 -9.60
CA THR A 43 -5.86 4.14 -10.63
C THR A 43 -6.18 5.62 -10.76
N ASP A 44 -7.13 6.13 -9.97
CA ASP A 44 -7.48 7.56 -9.92
C ASP A 44 -7.73 8.01 -8.47
N ALA A 45 -7.46 9.29 -8.19
CA ALA A 45 -7.57 9.87 -6.85
C ALA A 45 -9.02 9.92 -6.32
N ASN A 46 -10.02 9.81 -7.20
CA ASN A 46 -11.43 9.81 -6.82
C ASN A 46 -11.94 8.40 -6.46
N PHE A 47 -11.10 7.37 -6.60
CA PHE A 47 -11.46 5.96 -6.39
C PHE A 47 -12.62 5.51 -7.27
N THR A 48 -12.71 6.02 -8.50
CA THR A 48 -13.69 5.60 -9.49
C THR A 48 -13.31 4.23 -10.08
N ASN A 49 -12.02 4.00 -10.29
CA ASN A 49 -11.45 2.77 -10.85
C ASN A 49 -10.62 2.05 -9.79
N LYS A 50 -11.29 1.30 -8.91
CA LYS A 50 -10.63 0.52 -7.86
C LYS A 50 -10.05 -0.77 -8.44
N VAL A 51 -8.76 -0.99 -8.20
CA VAL A 51 -8.05 -2.22 -8.60
C VAL A 51 -7.94 -3.21 -7.45
N PHE A 52 -8.08 -2.74 -6.20
CA PHE A 52 -8.08 -3.58 -5.03
C PHE A 52 -8.89 -2.93 -3.90
N ALA A 53 -9.62 -3.74 -3.15
CA ALA A 53 -10.27 -3.34 -1.91
C ALA A 53 -10.24 -4.52 -0.93
N ARG A 54 -10.01 -4.21 0.34
CA ARG A 54 -10.07 -5.19 1.42
C ARG A 54 -10.66 -4.54 2.66
N ASP A 55 -11.75 -5.12 3.14
CA ASP A 55 -12.37 -4.78 4.41
C ASP A 55 -11.92 -5.72 5.53
N SER A 56 -12.40 -5.45 6.74
CA SER A 56 -12.25 -6.32 7.90
C SER A 56 -10.80 -6.69 8.23
N VAL A 57 -9.84 -5.83 7.91
CA VAL A 57 -8.43 -6.04 8.23
C VAL A 57 -8.22 -5.82 9.72
N ALA A 58 -7.83 -6.88 10.43
CA ALA A 58 -7.56 -6.82 11.85
C ALA A 58 -6.40 -5.86 12.16
N PRO A 59 -6.40 -5.19 13.33
CA PRO A 59 -5.27 -4.36 13.74
C PRO A 59 -4.03 -5.24 13.91
N GLY A 60 -2.88 -4.71 13.49
CA GLY A 60 -1.59 -5.37 13.75
C GLY A 60 -1.01 -4.97 15.10
N ASP A 61 0.09 -5.61 15.46
CA ASP A 61 0.81 -5.33 16.71
C ASP A 61 1.51 -3.97 16.69
N GLY A 62 1.76 -3.41 17.87
CA GLY A 62 2.56 -2.18 18.02
C GLY A 62 1.92 -0.92 17.44
N GLY A 63 0.58 -0.88 17.34
CA GLY A 63 -0.17 0.30 16.88
C GLY A 63 -0.07 0.55 15.37
N ARG A 64 0.26 -0.47 14.58
CA ARG A 64 0.29 -0.39 13.11
C ARG A 64 -0.50 -1.53 12.49
N THR A 65 -1.23 -1.21 11.43
CA THR A 65 -1.94 -2.19 10.61
C THR A 65 -1.30 -2.22 9.23
N SER A 66 -0.85 -3.41 8.82
CA SER A 66 -0.24 -3.63 7.51
C SER A 66 -1.08 -4.57 6.66
N LEU A 67 -1.20 -4.26 5.37
CA LEU A 67 -1.84 -5.11 4.37
C LEU A 67 -0.93 -5.23 3.15
N ARG A 68 -0.43 -6.44 2.90
CA ARG A 68 0.28 -6.78 1.66
C ARG A 68 -0.73 -7.09 0.56
N LEU A 69 -0.58 -6.46 -0.60
CA LEU A 69 -1.42 -6.76 -1.75
C LEU A 69 -1.19 -8.22 -2.21
N PRO A 70 -2.24 -8.94 -2.64
CA PRO A 70 -2.09 -10.33 -3.07
C PRO A 70 -1.32 -10.43 -4.39
N ASP A 71 -1.58 -9.51 -5.31
CA ASP A 71 -1.02 -9.49 -6.65
C ASP A 71 -0.13 -8.27 -6.87
N PRO A 72 0.90 -8.39 -7.73
CA PRO A 72 1.67 -7.25 -8.17
C PRO A 72 0.80 -6.27 -8.99
N LEU A 73 1.06 -4.98 -8.82
CA LEU A 73 0.52 -3.89 -9.60
C LEU A 73 1.35 -3.69 -10.87
N ALA A 74 0.70 -3.35 -11.98
CA ALA A 74 1.35 -3.10 -13.25
C ALA A 74 2.35 -1.91 -13.16
N PRO A 75 3.52 -2.00 -13.82
CA PRO A 75 4.47 -0.90 -13.87
C PRO A 75 3.99 0.29 -14.70
N GLU A 76 4.81 1.35 -14.64
CA GLU A 76 4.66 2.58 -15.43
C GLU A 76 3.33 3.26 -15.19
N ARG A 77 2.87 3.18 -13.93
CA ARG A 77 1.55 3.62 -13.54
C ARG A 77 1.54 4.22 -12.14
N SER A 78 0.78 5.30 -12.01
CA SER A 78 0.42 5.90 -10.72
C SER A 78 -0.82 5.23 -10.14
N TYR A 79 -0.76 4.95 -8.84
CA TYR A 79 -1.85 4.39 -8.05
C TYR A 79 -2.14 5.30 -6.87
N PHE A 80 -3.39 5.27 -6.41
CA PHE A 80 -3.85 5.98 -5.23
C PHE A 80 -4.37 4.99 -4.23
N TRP A 81 -4.04 5.18 -2.96
CA TRP A 81 -4.57 4.35 -1.89
C TRP A 81 -5.08 5.19 -0.73
N ARG A 82 -6.05 4.63 -0.02
CA ARG A 82 -6.63 5.22 1.19
C ARG A 82 -7.03 4.12 2.15
N ALA A 83 -7.15 4.49 3.42
CA ALA A 83 -7.64 3.59 4.45
C ALA A 83 -8.67 4.27 5.34
N ARG A 84 -9.50 3.49 6.02
CA ARG A 84 -10.35 3.95 7.12
C ARG A 84 -10.42 2.91 8.21
N ALA A 85 -10.78 3.35 9.41
CA ALA A 85 -11.10 2.48 10.53
C ALA A 85 -12.62 2.32 10.66
N GLU A 86 -13.06 1.15 11.10
CA GLU A 86 -14.45 0.79 11.37
C GLU A 86 -14.52 0.09 12.73
N ASP A 87 -15.55 0.38 13.53
CA ASP A 87 -15.75 -0.23 14.86
C ASP A 87 -16.85 -1.31 14.87
N GLY A 88 -17.36 -1.66 13.68
CA GLY A 88 -18.46 -2.61 13.46
C GLY A 88 -19.86 -2.01 13.60
N ALA A 89 -20.01 -0.81 14.17
CA ALA A 89 -21.27 -0.07 14.25
C ALA A 89 -21.21 1.28 13.49
N ASN A 90 -20.02 1.87 13.43
CA ASN A 90 -19.71 3.15 12.81
C ASN A 90 -18.54 3.00 11.83
N THR A 91 -18.67 3.70 10.71
CA THR A 91 -17.65 3.80 9.69
C THR A 91 -17.02 5.18 9.74
N GLY A 92 -15.70 5.26 9.98
CA GLY A 92 -14.97 6.53 9.93
C GLY A 92 -14.76 7.04 8.50
N SER A 93 -14.45 8.33 8.35
CA SER A 93 -14.00 8.88 7.07
C SER A 93 -12.69 8.23 6.61
N PHE A 94 -12.53 8.08 5.30
CA PHE A 94 -11.24 7.72 4.70
C PHE A 94 -10.17 8.78 4.99
N THR A 95 -8.92 8.32 5.05
CA THR A 95 -7.75 9.19 4.92
C THR A 95 -7.79 9.94 3.60
N SER A 96 -7.01 11.02 3.50
CA SER A 96 -6.64 11.58 2.21
C SER A 96 -6.09 10.50 1.28
N ALA A 97 -6.42 10.59 0.00
CA ALA A 97 -5.86 9.74 -1.04
C ALA A 97 -4.36 10.01 -1.16
N ILE A 98 -3.55 8.96 -1.12
CA ILE A 98 -2.09 9.06 -1.26
C ILE A 98 -1.66 8.37 -2.55
N GLY A 99 -0.96 9.11 -3.40
CA GLY A 99 -0.42 8.62 -4.67
C GLY A 99 0.96 7.97 -4.51
N PHE A 100 1.21 6.89 -5.23
CA PHE A 100 2.53 6.30 -5.42
C PHE A 100 2.66 5.76 -6.85
N ASP A 101 3.89 5.65 -7.34
CA ASP A 101 4.18 5.16 -8.68
C ASP A 101 4.81 3.77 -8.64
N VAL A 102 4.45 2.92 -9.58
CA VAL A 102 5.18 1.69 -9.86
C VAL A 102 6.03 1.87 -11.11
N PHE A 103 7.29 1.46 -11.08
CA PHE A 103 8.19 1.58 -12.23
C PHE A 103 9.12 0.37 -12.40
N THR A 104 9.63 0.19 -13.61
CA THR A 104 10.65 -0.81 -13.92
C THR A 104 12.04 -0.21 -13.72
N PRO A 105 12.88 -0.70 -12.80
CA PRO A 105 14.23 -0.19 -12.64
C PRO A 105 15.11 -0.66 -13.82
N ILE A 106 16.03 0.19 -14.25
CA ILE A 106 17.06 -0.20 -15.21
C ILE A 106 18.12 -0.99 -14.43
N VAL A 107 18.21 -2.31 -14.68
CA VAL A 107 19.30 -3.14 -14.16
C VAL A 107 20.37 -3.24 -15.24
N ILE A 108 21.52 -2.61 -14.99
CA ILE A 108 22.70 -2.81 -15.84
C ILE A 108 23.41 -4.05 -15.30
N GLU A 109 23.17 -5.20 -15.92
CA GLU A 109 24.05 -6.34 -15.73
C GLU A 109 25.40 -5.98 -16.37
N VAL A 110 26.43 -5.80 -15.55
CA VAL A 110 27.79 -5.62 -16.07
C VAL A 110 28.11 -6.86 -16.91
N PRO A 111 28.49 -6.72 -18.19
CA PRO A 111 28.85 -7.87 -19.02
C PRO A 111 29.90 -8.70 -18.28
N GLY A 112 29.56 -9.95 -17.97
CA GLY A 112 30.50 -10.88 -17.36
C GLY A 112 31.74 -10.95 -18.24
N LEU A 113 32.91 -10.74 -17.65
CA LEU A 113 34.19 -10.80 -18.34
C LEU A 113 34.35 -12.22 -18.92
N VAL A 114 34.08 -12.41 -20.21
CA VAL A 114 34.44 -13.66 -20.89
C VAL A 114 35.96 -13.61 -21.05
N ALA A 115 36.68 -14.23 -20.12
CA ALA A 115 38.11 -14.44 -20.27
C ALA A 115 38.37 -15.32 -21.51
N PRO A 116 39.39 -15.05 -22.34
CA PRO A 116 39.73 -15.92 -23.46
C PRO A 116 40.16 -17.29 -22.94
N ALA A 117 39.60 -18.35 -23.52
CA ALA A 117 40.07 -19.71 -23.29
C ALA A 117 41.51 -19.83 -23.81
N SER A 118 42.40 -20.39 -22.97
CA SER A 118 43.76 -20.79 -23.37
C SER A 118 43.78 -22.16 -24.04
#